data_AF-A0A135T6M4-F1
#
_entry.id   AF-A0A135T6M4-F1
#
_cell.length_a   1.000
_cell.length_b   1.000
_cell.length_c   1.000
_cell.angle_alpha   90.00
_cell.angle_beta   90.00
_cell.angle_gamma   90.00
#
_symmetry.space_group_name_H-M   'P 1'
#
loop_
_entity.id
_entity.type
_entity.pdbx_description
1 polymer ?
#
loop_
_entity_poly.entity_id
_entity_poly.type
_entity_poly.pdbx_seq_one_letter_code
_entity_poly.pdbx_strand_id
1 'polypeptide(L)'
;MHWLIPLLPAAALFWQQAASDPTPKYNPLPPLREQARIQDAWTDERKAGIPALLKKHGVDAWLISQREYAEETVFWSLKPASTFSARRRTTCLFLAEPLASTNSSDGTSTAMLPQQPGCIIGWTADVWATLKTQLEAADPATIAVNAHPEIAFASGLHAGEYQAMASGLGGEWTSRMVVKPEIAVEFISAQPASKMPRYREIMETAWAMIAKGFSEAVVVPGKTTTGDLEWWFREEILAHNYSTWFQPSVSVVDEALPWTMRLETTADEGAGGRIIQYGDMLHVDFGLTAMGLNTDTQHLGYVLRPDETDVPQDLKDGLKKGNKLQDIVRRNIAVGKTGNEMLKASLGEMHAEGIEGRVYSHPIGDWGHSAGPLIGMTNMQEYVSAAGELAAIRSMWFSVELLVEHYVPSRNTTLWFALEEDVYWAGEEEGWQWVYGRQEKFHLVDAAKQQQTSEEL
;
A
#
# COMPACT_ATOMS: atom_id res chain seq x y z
N MET A 1 -8.79 19.03 -65.37
CA MET A 1 -9.58 19.17 -64.14
C MET A 1 -9.82 17.78 -63.57
N HIS A 2 -8.91 17.32 -62.71
CA HIS A 2 -9.01 16.04 -62.03
C HIS A 2 -9.68 16.25 -60.68
N TRP A 3 -10.81 15.56 -60.47
CA TRP A 3 -11.50 15.52 -59.18
C TRP A 3 -10.87 14.42 -58.33
N LEU A 4 -10.19 14.84 -57.25
CA LEU A 4 -9.68 13.96 -56.20
C LEU A 4 -10.83 13.66 -55.23
N ILE A 5 -11.14 12.37 -55.09
CA ILE A 5 -12.04 11.82 -54.07
C ILE A 5 -11.19 11.62 -52.79
N PRO A 6 -11.58 12.15 -51.62
CA PRO A 6 -10.88 11.83 -50.38
C PRO A 6 -11.35 10.47 -49.86
N LEU A 7 -10.40 9.55 -49.70
CA LEU A 7 -10.57 8.30 -48.95
C LEU A 7 -10.70 8.64 -47.45
N LEU A 8 -11.87 8.38 -46.87
CA LEU A 8 -12.07 8.33 -45.42
C LEU A 8 -11.37 7.09 -44.85
N PRO A 9 -10.54 7.20 -43.79
CA PRO A 9 -10.03 6.02 -43.11
C PRO A 9 -11.16 5.44 -42.26
N ALA A 10 -11.51 4.18 -42.51
CA ALA A 10 -12.38 3.41 -41.64
C ALA A 10 -11.67 3.23 -40.30
N ALA A 11 -12.14 3.94 -39.27
CA ALA A 11 -11.75 3.70 -37.89
C ALA A 11 -12.25 2.30 -37.50
N ALA A 12 -11.32 1.36 -37.35
CA ALA A 12 -11.60 0.06 -36.75
C ALA A 12 -11.92 0.31 -35.27
N LEU A 13 -13.22 0.33 -34.95
CA LEU A 13 -13.71 0.20 -33.59
C LEU A 13 -13.32 -1.20 -33.11
N PHE A 14 -12.22 -1.29 -32.36
CA PHE A 14 -11.93 -2.47 -31.57
C PHE A 14 -12.98 -2.55 -30.47
N TRP A 15 -14.01 -3.35 -30.71
CA TRP A 15 -14.84 -3.87 -29.62
C TRP A 15 -13.92 -4.74 -28.78
N GLN A 16 -13.56 -4.28 -27.58
CA GLN A 16 -13.07 -5.17 -26.54
C GLN A 16 -14.19 -6.19 -26.29
N GLN A 17 -14.02 -7.39 -26.84
CA GLN A 17 -14.72 -8.56 -26.35
C GLN A 17 -14.44 -8.61 -24.85
N ALA A 18 -15.48 -8.58 -24.03
CA ALA A 18 -15.39 -8.92 -22.62
C ALA A 18 -14.71 -10.29 -22.54
N ALA A 19 -13.42 -10.27 -22.17
CA ALA A 19 -12.68 -11.49 -21.91
C ALA A 19 -13.44 -12.22 -20.79
N SER A 20 -13.69 -13.51 -20.99
CA SER A 20 -14.01 -14.40 -19.88
C SER A 20 -12.99 -14.14 -18.78
N ASP A 21 -13.45 -13.77 -17.59
CA ASP A 21 -12.61 -13.36 -16.48
C ASP A 21 -11.52 -14.43 -16.23
N PRO A 22 -10.25 -14.16 -16.57
CA PRO A 22 -9.21 -15.17 -16.44
C PRO A 22 -9.01 -15.43 -14.96
N THR A 23 -9.11 -16.70 -14.54
CA THR A 23 -8.77 -17.11 -13.18
C THR A 23 -7.41 -16.53 -12.78
N PRO A 24 -7.29 -15.83 -11.64
CA PRO A 24 -6.04 -15.25 -11.19
C PRO A 24 -4.92 -16.30 -11.14
N LYS A 25 -3.70 -15.89 -11.47
CA LYS A 25 -2.55 -16.80 -11.58
C LYS A 25 -1.40 -16.36 -10.68
N TYR A 26 -0.57 -17.33 -10.31
CA TYR A 26 0.68 -17.07 -9.62
C TYR A 26 1.67 -16.42 -10.58
N ASN A 27 2.19 -15.25 -10.23
CA ASN A 27 3.27 -14.60 -10.94
C ASN A 27 4.59 -14.78 -10.18
N PRO A 28 5.57 -15.53 -10.70
CA PRO A 28 6.85 -15.71 -10.01
C PRO A 28 7.66 -14.41 -9.96
N LEU A 29 8.40 -14.23 -8.87
CA LEU A 29 9.34 -13.13 -8.74
C LEU A 29 10.59 -13.36 -9.61
N PRO A 30 11.24 -12.30 -10.13
CA PRO A 30 12.51 -12.42 -10.85
C PRO A 30 13.61 -12.97 -9.93
N PRO A 31 14.73 -13.45 -10.48
CA PRO A 31 15.92 -13.75 -9.68
C PRO A 31 16.40 -12.53 -8.88
N LEU A 32 16.97 -12.74 -7.69
CA LEU A 32 17.32 -11.65 -6.74
C LEU A 32 18.22 -10.55 -7.33
N ARG A 33 19.14 -10.87 -8.24
CA ARG A 33 19.97 -9.87 -8.92
C ARG A 33 19.14 -8.94 -9.80
N GLU A 34 18.13 -9.49 -10.48
CA GLU A 34 17.22 -8.69 -11.31
C GLU A 34 16.25 -7.89 -10.45
N GLN A 35 15.77 -8.46 -9.34
CA GLN A 35 14.98 -7.71 -8.37
C GLN A 35 15.75 -6.47 -7.86
N ALA A 36 17.01 -6.64 -7.47
CA ALA A 36 17.85 -5.53 -7.02
C ALA A 36 18.00 -4.43 -8.08
N ARG A 37 18.26 -4.82 -9.34
CA ARG A 37 18.36 -3.88 -10.47
C ARG A 37 17.06 -3.09 -10.68
N ILE A 38 15.91 -3.76 -10.59
CA ILE A 38 14.59 -3.13 -10.74
C ILE A 38 14.32 -2.16 -9.59
N GLN A 39 14.56 -2.57 -8.35
CA GLN A 39 14.35 -1.75 -7.16
C GLN A 39 15.28 -0.52 -7.12
N ASP A 40 16.53 -0.67 -7.55
CA ASP A 40 17.47 0.45 -7.67
C ASP A 40 16.98 1.46 -8.72
N ALA A 41 16.46 0.99 -9.86
CA ALA A 41 15.88 1.87 -10.88
C ALA A 41 14.64 2.64 -10.36
N TRP A 42 13.77 2.00 -9.59
CA TRP A 42 12.65 2.68 -8.92
C TRP A 42 13.13 3.74 -7.93
N THR A 43 14.18 3.42 -7.17
CA THR A 43 14.79 4.33 -6.19
C THR A 43 15.39 5.55 -6.88
N ASP A 44 16.06 5.36 -8.03
CA ASP A 44 16.64 6.44 -8.82
C ASP A 44 15.55 7.34 -9.44
N GLU A 45 14.47 6.75 -9.99
CA GLU A 45 13.31 7.49 -10.48
C GLU A 45 12.71 8.38 -9.37
N ARG A 46 12.52 7.81 -8.17
CA ARG A 46 12.01 8.56 -7.02
C ARG A 46 12.95 9.69 -6.60
N LYS A 47 14.26 9.42 -6.49
CA LYS A 47 15.28 10.41 -6.09
C LYS A 47 15.36 11.59 -7.04
N ALA A 48 15.15 11.36 -8.34
CA ALA A 48 15.12 12.43 -9.34
C ALA A 48 14.03 13.48 -9.07
N GLY A 49 12.95 13.11 -8.37
CA GLY A 49 11.86 14.00 -7.99
C GLY A 49 12.13 14.90 -6.77
N ILE A 50 13.17 14.61 -5.96
CA ILE A 50 13.41 15.33 -4.70
C ILE A 50 13.58 16.85 -4.90
N PRO A 51 14.36 17.36 -5.87
CA PRO A 51 14.51 18.81 -6.03
C PRO A 51 13.17 19.52 -6.29
N ALA A 52 12.32 18.93 -7.14
CA ALA A 52 10.99 19.48 -7.42
C ALA A 52 10.07 19.44 -6.20
N LEU A 53 10.16 18.36 -5.41
CA LEU A 53 9.44 18.23 -4.14
C LEU A 53 9.84 19.32 -3.14
N LEU A 54 11.14 19.57 -2.99
CA LEU A 54 11.64 20.61 -2.08
C LEU A 54 11.17 22.01 -2.52
N LYS A 55 11.25 22.31 -3.81
CA LYS A 55 10.72 23.58 -4.38
C LYS A 55 9.23 23.73 -4.17
N LYS A 56 8.44 22.66 -4.38
CA LYS A 56 6.97 22.65 -4.19
C LYS A 56 6.59 23.11 -2.79
N HIS A 57 7.34 22.69 -1.77
CA HIS A 57 7.07 22.97 -0.37
C HIS A 57 7.87 24.14 0.21
N GLY A 58 8.65 24.85 -0.63
CA GLY A 58 9.43 26.02 -0.22
C GLY A 58 10.53 25.69 0.80
N VAL A 59 11.18 24.54 0.63
CA VAL A 59 12.31 24.08 1.46
C VAL A 59 13.57 24.05 0.61
N ASP A 60 14.70 24.55 1.12
CA ASP A 60 15.95 24.61 0.35
C ASP A 60 16.76 23.32 0.45
N ALA A 61 16.74 22.66 1.61
CA ALA A 61 17.45 21.43 1.88
C ALA A 61 16.62 20.43 2.68
N TRP A 62 16.83 19.15 2.44
CA TRP A 62 16.31 18.06 3.27
C TRP A 62 17.45 17.21 3.78
N LEU A 63 17.54 17.10 5.11
CA LEU A 63 18.59 16.39 5.81
C LEU A 63 18.01 15.18 6.54
N ILE A 64 18.52 14.01 6.17
CA ILE A 64 18.27 12.75 6.85
C ILE A 64 19.53 12.40 7.65
N SER A 65 19.40 12.08 8.93
CA SER A 65 20.51 11.65 9.79
C SER A 65 20.12 10.40 10.55
N GLN A 66 20.97 9.38 10.51
CA GLN A 66 20.65 8.06 11.06
C GLN A 66 21.91 7.28 11.42
N ARG A 67 21.71 6.15 12.10
CA ARG A 67 22.79 5.22 12.43
C ARG A 67 22.37 3.78 12.14
N GLU A 68 23.35 2.90 12.04
CA GLU A 68 23.10 1.45 11.95
C GLU A 68 22.18 1.00 13.10
N TYR A 69 21.05 0.37 12.74
CA TYR A 69 19.98 -0.07 13.65
C TYR A 69 19.15 1.06 14.31
N ALA A 70 19.29 2.28 13.83
CA ALA A 70 18.47 3.44 14.17
C ALA A 70 18.17 4.22 12.88
N GLU A 71 17.64 3.49 11.89
CA GLU A 71 17.29 3.99 10.57
C GLU A 71 16.10 4.94 10.62
N GLU A 72 16.19 5.99 9.82
CA GLU A 72 15.05 6.87 9.53
C GLU A 72 13.97 6.12 8.76
N THR A 73 12.69 6.45 8.96
CA THR A 73 11.60 5.77 8.21
C THR A 73 11.79 5.89 6.70
N VAL A 74 12.21 7.05 6.21
CA VAL A 74 12.48 7.30 4.78
C VAL A 74 13.66 6.50 4.22
N PHE A 75 14.55 5.97 5.06
CA PHE A 75 15.68 5.13 4.62
C PHE A 75 15.20 3.94 3.78
N TRP A 76 14.10 3.31 4.19
CA TRP A 76 13.57 2.11 3.54
C TRP A 76 13.08 2.38 2.11
N SER A 77 12.68 3.62 1.82
CA SER A 77 12.26 4.11 0.51
C SER A 77 13.39 4.73 -0.33
N LEU A 78 14.57 4.90 0.25
CA LEU A 78 15.71 5.65 -0.33
C LEU A 78 16.95 4.76 -0.58
N LYS A 79 17.11 3.69 0.20
CA LYS A 79 18.30 2.84 0.18
C LYS A 79 18.43 2.07 -1.14
N PRO A 80 19.67 1.76 -1.58
CA PRO A 80 19.88 0.74 -2.60
C PRO A 80 19.30 -0.61 -2.15
N ALA A 81 18.84 -1.43 -3.10
CA ALA A 81 18.24 -2.74 -2.83
C ALA A 81 19.18 -3.66 -2.04
N SER A 82 20.49 -3.59 -2.33
CA SER A 82 21.53 -4.38 -1.67
C SER A 82 21.97 -3.85 -0.31
N THR A 83 21.43 -2.72 0.15
CA THR A 83 21.70 -2.19 1.50
C THR A 83 20.62 -2.68 2.45
N PHE A 84 21.00 -3.34 3.54
CA PHE A 84 20.05 -3.97 4.49
C PHE A 84 19.84 -3.17 5.77
N SER A 85 20.79 -2.30 6.10
CA SER A 85 20.77 -1.39 7.26
C SER A 85 21.60 -0.15 6.93
N ALA A 86 21.39 0.94 7.66
CA ALA A 86 22.35 2.03 7.65
C ALA A 86 23.70 1.50 8.15
N ARG A 87 24.80 2.17 7.80
CA ARG A 87 26.15 1.77 8.22
C ARG A 87 26.78 2.91 9.01
N ARG A 88 27.33 2.62 10.20
CA ARG A 88 27.91 3.65 11.07
C ARG A 88 26.92 4.81 11.26
N ARG A 89 27.38 6.07 11.17
CA ARG A 89 26.52 7.23 10.99
C ARG A 89 26.38 7.52 9.49
N THR A 90 25.15 7.61 9.04
CA THR A 90 24.80 7.97 7.67
C THR A 90 24.02 9.27 7.69
N THR A 91 24.44 10.24 6.89
CA THR A 91 23.63 11.43 6.61
C THR A 91 23.33 11.48 5.12
N CYS A 92 22.17 12.00 4.73
CA CYS A 92 21.86 12.28 3.33
C CYS A 92 21.35 13.71 3.23
N LEU A 93 22.00 14.52 2.40
CA LEU A 93 21.61 15.89 2.11
C LEU A 93 21.09 15.98 0.68
N PHE A 94 19.86 16.47 0.55
CA PHE A 94 19.24 16.79 -0.73
C PHE A 94 18.94 18.27 -0.78
N LEU A 95 19.12 18.87 -1.96
CA LEU A 95 18.94 20.30 -2.18
C LEU A 95 17.89 20.57 -3.25
N ALA A 96 17.08 21.61 -3.05
CA ALA A 96 16.17 22.13 -4.06
C ALA A 96 16.93 22.60 -5.30
N GLU A 97 18.06 23.28 -5.10
CA GLU A 97 19.03 23.62 -6.15
C GLU A 97 20.31 22.81 -5.94
N PRO A 98 20.62 21.84 -6.82
CA PRO A 98 21.85 21.05 -6.71
C PRO A 98 23.10 21.94 -6.80
N LEU A 99 24.19 21.52 -6.14
CA LEU A 99 25.46 22.24 -6.17
C LEU A 99 26.06 22.22 -7.58
N ALA A 100 26.65 23.34 -8.00
CA ALA A 100 27.46 23.37 -9.20
C ALA A 100 28.68 22.45 -9.05
N SER A 101 28.90 21.57 -10.02
CA SER A 101 30.05 20.67 -10.02
C SER A 101 31.21 21.31 -10.79
N THR A 102 32.35 21.51 -10.10
CA THR A 102 33.61 21.90 -10.73
C THR A 102 34.72 20.99 -10.22
N ASN A 103 35.29 20.14 -11.08
CA ASN A 103 36.57 19.48 -10.80
C ASN A 103 37.64 20.08 -11.71
N SER A 104 38.68 20.63 -11.10
CA SER A 104 39.90 21.03 -11.78
C SER A 104 40.92 19.90 -11.71
N SER A 105 40.78 18.86 -12.54
CA SER A 105 41.78 17.79 -12.57
C SER A 105 42.93 18.03 -13.56
N ASP A 106 42.83 18.95 -14.53
CA ASP A 106 43.92 19.23 -15.49
C ASP A 106 43.97 20.69 -16.02
N GLY A 107 43.42 21.67 -15.28
CA GLY A 107 43.43 23.09 -15.69
C GLY A 107 42.47 23.47 -16.82
N THR A 108 41.71 22.51 -17.36
CA THR A 108 40.55 22.73 -18.22
C THR A 108 39.26 22.58 -17.41
N SER A 109 38.55 23.69 -17.18
CA SER A 109 37.22 23.66 -16.56
C SER A 109 36.18 23.21 -17.58
N THR A 110 35.83 21.93 -17.58
CA THR A 110 34.59 21.47 -18.21
C THR A 110 33.44 21.69 -17.22
N ALA A 111 32.46 22.52 -17.58
CA ALA A 111 31.25 22.69 -16.79
C ALA A 111 30.53 21.33 -16.71
N MET A 112 30.51 20.73 -15.53
CA MET A 112 29.74 19.51 -15.25
C MET A 112 28.31 19.90 -14.85
N LEU A 113 27.38 18.97 -15.05
CA LEU A 113 25.99 19.16 -14.60
C LEU A 113 25.94 19.30 -13.07
N PRO A 114 25.07 20.17 -12.53
CA PRO A 114 24.84 20.28 -11.09
C PRO A 114 24.52 18.92 -10.45
N GLN A 115 25.07 18.66 -9.26
CA GLN A 115 24.96 17.36 -8.60
C GLN A 115 24.38 17.49 -7.18
N GLN A 116 23.53 16.52 -6.81
CA GLN A 116 23.05 16.37 -5.44
C GLN A 116 24.19 15.92 -4.51
N PRO A 117 24.32 16.48 -3.29
CA PRO A 117 25.34 16.05 -2.33
C PRO A 117 25.26 14.56 -1.99
N GLY A 118 24.05 14.04 -1.83
CA GLY A 118 23.79 12.62 -1.60
C GLY A 118 24.10 12.18 -0.16
N CYS A 119 24.44 10.90 0.01
CA CYS A 119 24.65 10.30 1.32
C CYS A 119 26.13 10.16 1.68
N ILE A 120 26.48 10.50 2.92
CA ILE A 120 27.81 10.35 3.53
C ILE A 120 27.74 9.27 4.60
N ILE A 121 28.67 8.31 4.53
CA ILE A 121 28.81 7.21 5.49
C ILE A 121 30.22 7.29 6.07
N GLY A 122 30.36 7.43 7.39
CA GLY A 122 31.68 7.58 7.98
C GLY A 122 31.73 7.60 9.50
N TRP A 123 32.88 8.00 10.02
CA TRP A 123 33.05 8.32 11.43
C TRP A 123 32.39 9.66 11.74
N THR A 124 31.78 9.78 12.92
CA THR A 124 30.92 10.92 13.28
C THR A 124 31.56 12.29 13.02
N ALA A 125 32.85 12.48 13.37
CA ALA A 125 33.53 13.76 13.15
C ALA A 125 33.66 14.12 11.66
N ASP A 126 34.04 13.16 10.83
CA ASP A 126 34.25 13.34 9.39
C ASP A 126 32.92 13.60 8.66
N VAL A 127 31.86 12.91 9.07
CA VAL A 127 30.49 13.11 8.55
C VAL A 127 30.04 14.55 8.80
N TRP A 128 30.23 15.06 10.01
CA TRP A 128 29.84 16.44 10.34
C TRP A 128 30.68 17.49 9.62
N ALA A 129 32.00 17.28 9.52
CA ALA A 129 32.86 18.20 8.78
C ALA A 129 32.44 18.29 7.30
N THR A 130 32.21 17.14 6.66
CA THR A 130 31.79 17.08 5.25
C THR A 130 30.42 17.72 5.06
N LEU A 131 29.46 17.41 5.94
CA LEU A 131 28.11 17.97 5.86
C LEU A 131 28.10 19.50 6.04
N LYS A 132 28.93 20.05 6.93
CA LYS A 132 29.10 21.51 7.06
C LYS A 132 29.60 22.14 5.78
N THR A 133 30.65 21.60 5.17
CA THR A 133 31.17 22.13 3.90
C THR A 133 30.09 22.15 2.82
N GLN A 134 29.25 21.11 2.75
CA GLN A 134 28.13 21.05 1.80
C GLN A 134 27.05 22.10 2.11
N LEU A 135 26.71 22.30 3.38
CA LEU A 135 25.76 23.33 3.81
C LEU A 135 26.29 24.74 3.59
N GLU A 136 27.58 25.00 3.85
CA GLU A 136 28.23 26.29 3.58
C GLU A 136 28.26 26.63 2.09
N ALA A 137 28.50 25.62 1.23
CA ALA A 137 28.48 25.81 -0.21
C ALA A 137 27.08 26.04 -0.77
N ALA A 138 26.05 25.43 -0.17
CA ALA A 138 24.65 25.58 -0.59
C ALA A 138 23.94 26.78 0.04
N ASP A 139 24.37 27.20 1.24
CA ASP A 139 23.77 28.22 2.11
C ASP A 139 22.23 28.17 2.18
N PRO A 140 21.62 27.01 2.50
CA PRO A 140 20.16 26.89 2.51
C PRO A 140 19.56 27.75 3.62
N ALA A 141 18.49 28.51 3.33
CA ALA A 141 17.78 29.27 4.34
C ALA A 141 16.93 28.35 5.24
N THR A 142 16.49 27.20 4.71
CA THR A 142 15.66 26.22 5.40
C THR A 142 16.16 24.78 5.20
N ILE A 143 16.21 24.02 6.30
CA ILE A 143 16.64 22.61 6.29
C ILE A 143 15.53 21.74 6.91
N ALA A 144 14.77 21.02 6.09
CA ALA A 144 13.77 20.08 6.58
C ALA A 144 14.45 18.89 7.29
N VAL A 145 13.86 18.49 8.43
CA VAL A 145 14.22 17.30 9.20
C VAL A 145 12.96 16.52 9.60
N ASN A 146 13.10 15.21 9.79
CA ASN A 146 11.98 14.29 10.05
C ASN A 146 11.72 14.12 11.55
N ALA A 147 11.35 15.19 12.24
CA ALA A 147 11.11 15.20 13.69
C ALA A 147 9.65 15.53 14.07
N HIS A 148 8.68 15.18 13.21
CA HIS A 148 7.26 15.43 13.50
C HIS A 148 6.79 14.58 14.69
N PRO A 149 6.04 15.11 15.66
CA PRO A 149 5.69 14.37 16.88
C PRO A 149 4.65 13.25 16.68
N GLU A 150 3.83 13.34 15.62
CA GLU A 150 2.66 12.45 15.43
C GLU A 150 2.64 11.67 14.11
N ILE A 151 3.42 12.09 13.10
CA ILE A 151 3.35 11.51 11.75
C ILE A 151 4.54 10.58 11.61
N ALA A 152 4.31 9.27 11.74
CA ALA A 152 5.37 8.25 11.80
C ALA A 152 6.36 8.33 10.61
N PHE A 153 5.86 8.61 9.40
CA PHE A 153 6.66 8.72 8.19
C PHE A 153 7.48 10.01 8.09
N ALA A 154 7.25 10.97 8.98
CA ALA A 154 8.03 12.19 9.15
C ALA A 154 8.63 12.33 10.56
N SER A 155 8.72 11.21 11.30
CA SER A 155 9.18 11.15 12.70
C SER A 155 10.39 10.23 12.89
N GLY A 156 11.11 9.89 11.82
CA GLY A 156 12.24 8.95 11.88
C GLY A 156 13.44 9.45 12.69
N LEU A 157 13.52 10.75 12.98
CA LEU A 157 14.69 11.36 13.61
C LEU A 157 14.68 11.13 15.11
N HIS A 158 15.39 10.08 15.52
CA HIS A 158 15.54 9.75 16.93
C HIS A 158 16.10 10.94 17.74
N ALA A 159 15.54 11.16 18.93
CA ALA A 159 15.92 12.30 19.79
C ALA A 159 17.42 12.39 20.08
N GLY A 160 18.09 11.25 20.32
CA GLY A 160 19.55 11.22 20.52
C GLY A 160 20.36 11.52 19.26
N GLU A 161 19.83 11.19 18.08
CA GLU A 161 20.46 11.52 16.80
C GLU A 161 20.25 13.00 16.45
N TYR A 162 19.07 13.56 16.74
CA TYR A 162 18.81 15.00 16.68
C TYR A 162 19.80 15.79 17.54
N GLN A 163 20.03 15.39 18.80
CA GLN A 163 21.00 16.04 19.69
C GLN A 163 22.43 15.96 19.14
N ALA A 164 22.83 14.81 18.59
CA ALA A 164 24.14 14.63 18.00
C ALA A 164 24.33 15.49 16.74
N MET A 165 23.30 15.58 15.90
CA MET A 165 23.28 16.42 14.70
C MET A 165 23.34 17.90 15.04
N ALA A 166 22.51 18.37 15.97
CA ALA A 166 22.50 19.77 16.43
C ALA A 166 23.87 20.19 17.01
N SER A 167 24.47 19.33 17.84
CA SER A 167 25.81 19.55 18.40
C SER A 167 26.89 19.52 17.32
N GLY A 168 26.78 18.58 16.39
CA GLY A 168 27.75 18.37 15.32
C GLY A 168 27.77 19.54 14.34
N LEU A 169 26.60 20.02 13.90
CA LEU A 169 26.46 21.11 12.94
C LEU A 169 26.65 22.50 13.57
N GLY A 170 26.22 22.69 14.81
CA GLY A 170 26.32 23.98 15.51
C GLY A 170 25.06 24.85 15.37
N GLY A 171 25.04 25.95 16.13
CA GLY A 171 23.83 26.75 16.35
C GLY A 171 23.26 27.41 15.09
N GLU A 172 24.12 27.84 14.16
CA GLU A 172 23.68 28.46 12.90
C GLU A 172 22.81 27.50 12.09
N TRP A 173 23.33 26.32 11.73
CA TRP A 173 22.57 25.34 10.94
C TRP A 173 21.37 24.78 11.69
N THR A 174 21.51 24.55 13.00
CA THR A 174 20.38 24.09 13.83
C THR A 174 19.23 25.10 13.83
N SER A 175 19.53 26.40 13.82
CA SER A 175 18.50 27.45 13.79
C SER A 175 17.72 27.52 12.47
N ARG A 176 18.25 26.94 11.38
CA ARG A 176 17.60 26.86 10.07
C ARG A 176 16.78 25.57 9.88
N MET A 177 16.80 24.66 10.86
CA MET A 177 16.04 23.41 10.79
C MET A 177 14.54 23.66 10.96
N VAL A 178 13.74 23.02 10.11
CA VAL A 178 12.28 23.08 10.14
C VAL A 178 11.68 21.68 10.10
N VAL A 179 10.56 21.50 10.78
CA VAL A 179 9.75 20.28 10.65
C VAL A 179 8.69 20.53 9.58
N LYS A 180 8.83 19.84 8.45
CA LYS A 180 7.94 19.91 7.28
C LYS A 180 7.55 18.48 6.88
N PRO A 181 6.53 17.90 7.53
CA PRO A 181 6.22 16.47 7.36
C PRO A 181 5.87 16.11 5.92
N GLU A 182 5.37 17.07 5.14
CA GLU A 182 5.00 16.89 3.74
C GLU A 182 6.17 16.41 2.88
N ILE A 183 7.42 16.79 3.20
CA ILE A 183 8.60 16.34 2.44
C ILE A 183 8.75 14.82 2.54
N ALA A 184 8.80 14.29 3.76
CA ALA A 184 9.02 12.85 3.97
C ALA A 184 7.79 12.03 3.58
N VAL A 185 6.58 12.51 3.93
CA VAL A 185 5.32 11.86 3.57
C VAL A 185 5.17 11.79 2.05
N GLU A 186 5.31 12.91 1.35
CA GLU A 186 5.14 12.95 -0.11
C GLU A 186 6.20 12.09 -0.80
N PHE A 187 7.46 12.14 -0.36
CA PHE A 187 8.54 11.31 -0.91
C PHE A 187 8.22 9.81 -0.86
N ILE A 188 7.73 9.32 0.29
CA ILE A 188 7.35 7.92 0.46
C ILE A 188 6.10 7.59 -0.35
N SER A 189 5.08 8.44 -0.23
CA SER A 189 3.76 8.21 -0.80
C SER A 189 3.77 8.25 -2.34
N ALA A 190 4.69 8.99 -2.94
CA ALA A 190 4.89 9.04 -4.37
C ALA A 190 5.52 7.74 -4.88
N GLN A 191 4.68 6.89 -5.47
CA GLN A 191 5.10 5.65 -6.09
C GLN A 191 5.63 5.91 -7.51
N PRO A 192 6.89 5.52 -7.81
CA PRO A 192 7.40 5.49 -9.17
C PRO A 192 6.44 4.79 -10.13
N ALA A 193 6.19 5.38 -11.29
CA ALA A 193 5.23 4.84 -12.25
C ALA A 193 5.68 3.46 -12.77
N SER A 194 7.00 3.27 -12.86
CA SER A 194 7.62 2.02 -13.27
C SER A 194 7.43 0.85 -12.29
N LYS A 195 6.89 1.07 -11.08
CA LYS A 195 6.49 -0.01 -10.16
C LYS A 195 5.20 -0.71 -10.57
N MET A 196 4.29 -0.01 -11.23
CA MET A 196 2.91 -0.48 -11.45
C MET A 196 2.81 -1.84 -12.15
N PRO A 197 3.59 -2.16 -13.21
CA PRO A 197 3.51 -3.47 -13.85
C PRO A 197 3.80 -4.62 -12.88
N ARG A 198 4.85 -4.49 -12.05
CA ARG A 198 5.19 -5.49 -11.02
C ARG A 198 4.12 -5.53 -9.93
N TYR A 199 3.60 -4.37 -9.52
CA TYR A 199 2.58 -4.31 -8.48
C TYR A 199 1.31 -5.06 -8.87
N ARG A 200 0.85 -4.90 -10.13
CA ARG A 200 -0.28 -5.65 -10.69
C ARG A 200 -0.06 -7.16 -10.69
N GLU A 201 1.15 -7.64 -11.01
CA GLU A 201 1.50 -9.07 -10.95
C GLU A 201 1.46 -9.64 -9.52
N ILE A 202 1.86 -8.84 -8.53
CA ILE A 202 1.81 -9.22 -7.11
C ILE A 202 0.35 -9.27 -6.63
N MET A 203 -0.47 -8.28 -6.98
CA MET A 203 -1.92 -8.28 -6.68
C MET A 203 -2.64 -9.49 -7.28
N GLU A 204 -2.34 -9.83 -8.54
CA GLU A 204 -2.89 -11.03 -9.18
C GLU A 204 -2.49 -12.30 -8.42
N THR A 205 -1.26 -12.35 -7.90
CA THR A 205 -0.79 -13.48 -7.08
C THR A 205 -1.53 -13.55 -5.74
N ALA A 206 -1.80 -12.41 -5.09
CA ALA A 206 -2.60 -12.37 -3.87
C ALA A 206 -4.01 -12.93 -4.11
N TRP A 207 -4.67 -12.49 -5.18
CA TRP A 207 -5.96 -13.02 -5.60
C TRP A 207 -5.91 -14.54 -5.89
N ALA A 208 -4.86 -15.03 -6.55
CA ALA A 208 -4.69 -16.45 -6.84
C ALA A 208 -4.51 -17.29 -5.57
N MET A 209 -3.73 -16.79 -4.61
CA MET A 209 -3.54 -17.45 -3.32
C MET A 209 -4.83 -17.49 -2.52
N ILE A 210 -5.57 -16.38 -2.46
CA ILE A 210 -6.89 -16.32 -1.79
C ILE A 210 -7.87 -17.31 -2.43
N ALA A 211 -7.97 -17.31 -3.77
CA ALA A 211 -8.85 -18.22 -4.48
C ALA A 211 -8.52 -19.70 -4.20
N LYS A 212 -7.23 -20.04 -4.13
CA LYS A 212 -6.79 -21.39 -3.74
C LYS A 212 -7.08 -21.69 -2.27
N GLY A 213 -6.83 -20.74 -1.37
CA GLY A 213 -7.09 -20.89 0.07
C GLY A 213 -8.57 -21.11 0.39
N PHE A 214 -9.46 -20.43 -0.34
CA PHE A 214 -10.92 -20.63 -0.29
C PHE A 214 -11.41 -21.63 -1.34
N SER A 215 -10.77 -22.80 -1.42
CA SER A 215 -11.20 -23.92 -2.27
C SER A 215 -11.20 -25.25 -1.52
N GLU A 216 -11.82 -26.27 -2.11
CA GLU A 216 -11.82 -27.65 -1.61
C GLU A 216 -10.44 -28.33 -1.66
N ALA A 217 -9.45 -27.71 -2.30
CA ALA A 217 -8.07 -28.19 -2.28
C ALA A 217 -7.38 -27.94 -0.93
N VAL A 218 -7.89 -26.98 -0.14
CA VAL A 218 -7.28 -26.53 1.12
C VAL A 218 -8.25 -26.68 2.30
N VAL A 219 -9.53 -26.35 2.08
CA VAL A 219 -10.55 -26.37 3.14
C VAL A 219 -11.33 -27.69 3.09
N VAL A 220 -11.29 -28.42 4.19
CA VAL A 220 -12.13 -29.60 4.43
C VAL A 220 -13.15 -29.26 5.54
N PRO A 221 -14.43 -29.03 5.19
CA PRO A 221 -15.46 -28.68 6.16
C PRO A 221 -15.59 -29.73 7.28
N GLY A 222 -15.74 -29.27 8.52
CA GLY A 222 -15.77 -30.09 9.72
C GLY A 222 -14.39 -30.53 10.23
N LYS A 223 -13.29 -30.15 9.54
CA LYS A 223 -11.92 -30.48 9.94
C LYS A 223 -11.00 -29.26 9.96
N THR A 224 -10.89 -28.54 8.84
CA THR A 224 -10.01 -27.38 8.73
C THR A 224 -10.50 -26.26 9.63
N THR A 225 -9.61 -25.69 10.43
CA THR A 225 -9.89 -24.51 11.23
C THR A 225 -9.50 -23.22 10.51
N THR A 226 -10.05 -22.09 10.94
CA THR A 226 -9.61 -20.76 10.48
C THR A 226 -8.11 -20.55 10.71
N GLY A 227 -7.56 -20.95 11.85
CA GLY A 227 -6.12 -20.86 12.13
C GLY A 227 -5.27 -21.78 11.27
N ASP A 228 -5.73 -23.01 10.96
CA ASP A 228 -5.03 -23.86 9.98
C ASP A 228 -4.89 -23.15 8.63
N LEU A 229 -5.93 -22.43 8.21
CA LEU A 229 -5.93 -21.71 6.94
C LEU A 229 -5.02 -20.47 6.97
N GLU A 230 -4.98 -19.72 8.09
CA GLU A 230 -4.02 -18.62 8.29
C GLU A 230 -2.55 -19.09 8.17
N TRP A 231 -2.24 -20.24 8.78
CA TRP A 231 -0.90 -20.84 8.68
C TRP A 231 -0.62 -21.42 7.29
N TRP A 232 -1.63 -22.04 6.66
CA TRP A 232 -1.51 -22.49 5.28
C TRP A 232 -1.16 -21.33 4.34
N PHE A 233 -1.81 -20.17 4.50
CA PHE A 233 -1.50 -18.97 3.74
C PHE A 233 -0.04 -18.55 3.92
N ARG A 234 0.49 -18.60 5.13
CA ARG A 234 1.91 -18.27 5.38
C ARG A 234 2.89 -19.23 4.69
N GLU A 235 2.60 -20.52 4.73
CA GLU A 235 3.40 -21.52 4.02
C GLU A 235 3.30 -21.33 2.50
N GLU A 236 2.11 -21.04 1.98
CA GLU A 236 1.88 -20.77 0.56
C GLU A 236 2.61 -19.51 0.07
N ILE A 237 2.59 -18.42 0.85
CA ILE A 237 3.34 -17.19 0.60
C ILE A 237 4.85 -17.50 0.51
N LEU A 238 5.39 -18.18 1.52
CA LEU A 238 6.82 -18.49 1.60
C LEU A 238 7.26 -19.43 0.47
N ALA A 239 6.44 -20.43 0.13
CA ALA A 239 6.70 -21.38 -0.94
C ALA A 239 6.86 -20.69 -2.32
N HIS A 240 6.27 -19.50 -2.49
CA HIS A 240 6.35 -18.71 -3.72
C HIS A 240 7.38 -17.56 -3.64
N ASN A 241 8.25 -17.56 -2.62
CA ASN A 241 9.28 -16.54 -2.35
C ASN A 241 8.72 -15.14 -2.03
N TYR A 242 7.47 -15.07 -1.57
CA TYR A 242 6.89 -13.87 -1.01
C TYR A 242 7.09 -13.85 0.51
N SER A 243 6.84 -12.69 1.11
CA SER A 243 6.64 -12.53 2.55
C SER A 243 5.31 -11.83 2.79
N THR A 244 5.01 -11.45 4.03
CA THR A 244 3.82 -10.67 4.38
C THR A 244 4.15 -9.68 5.48
N TRP A 245 3.42 -8.57 5.53
CA TRP A 245 3.63 -7.49 6.51
C TRP A 245 2.73 -7.61 7.74
N PHE A 246 1.80 -8.57 7.76
CA PHE A 246 0.99 -8.96 8.91
C PHE A 246 0.66 -10.46 8.88
N GLN A 247 0.16 -11.02 9.98
CA GLN A 247 -0.36 -12.38 9.98
C GLN A 247 -1.71 -12.37 9.24
N PRO A 248 -1.90 -13.13 8.15
CA PRO A 248 -3.20 -13.22 7.49
C PRO A 248 -4.27 -13.60 8.50
N SER A 249 -5.43 -12.95 8.43
CA SER A 249 -6.56 -13.26 9.31
C SER A 249 -7.66 -13.96 8.53
N VAL A 250 -8.15 -15.08 9.05
CA VAL A 250 -9.31 -15.78 8.49
C VAL A 250 -10.39 -15.84 9.56
N SER A 251 -11.62 -15.52 9.18
CA SER A 251 -12.76 -15.63 10.09
C SER A 251 -13.98 -16.20 9.41
N VAL A 252 -14.85 -16.82 10.20
CA VAL A 252 -16.20 -17.18 9.75
C VAL A 252 -17.16 -16.06 10.14
N VAL A 253 -17.89 -15.49 9.21
CA VAL A 253 -18.89 -14.45 9.46
C VAL A 253 -20.22 -15.08 9.86
N ASP A 254 -20.56 -15.02 11.15
CA ASP A 254 -21.68 -15.72 11.77
C ASP A 254 -22.53 -14.85 12.74
N GLU A 255 -21.98 -13.78 13.31
CA GLU A 255 -22.69 -12.92 14.26
C GLU A 255 -22.52 -11.42 13.98
N ALA A 256 -23.51 -10.64 14.43
CA ALA A 256 -23.54 -9.17 14.43
C ALA A 256 -22.62 -8.55 15.51
N LEU A 257 -21.59 -9.26 15.96
CA LEU A 257 -20.64 -8.71 16.93
C LEU A 257 -19.91 -7.53 16.29
N PRO A 258 -19.67 -6.43 17.04
CA PRO A 258 -18.84 -5.34 16.57
C PRO A 258 -17.48 -5.90 16.13
N TRP A 259 -17.10 -5.68 14.85
CA TRP A 259 -15.84 -6.13 14.24
C TRP A 259 -14.62 -5.97 15.19
N THR A 260 -14.58 -4.85 15.92
CA THR A 260 -13.52 -4.51 16.89
C THR A 260 -13.38 -5.51 18.03
N MET A 261 -14.45 -6.17 18.47
CA MET A 261 -14.37 -7.20 19.51
C MET A 261 -13.81 -8.52 18.98
N ARG A 262 -13.92 -8.78 17.68
CA ARG A 262 -13.55 -10.08 17.11
C ARG A 262 -12.05 -10.22 16.86
N LEU A 263 -11.41 -9.14 16.42
CA LEU A 263 -9.95 -9.04 16.30
C LEU A 263 -9.23 -9.18 17.66
N GLU A 264 -9.90 -8.85 18.77
CA GLU A 264 -9.35 -8.98 20.12
C GLU A 264 -9.60 -10.38 20.73
N THR A 265 -10.66 -11.09 20.34
CA THR A 265 -11.02 -12.41 20.88
C THR A 265 -10.37 -13.60 20.17
N THR A 266 -9.69 -13.40 19.04
CA THR A 266 -8.89 -14.44 18.36
C THR A 266 -7.71 -14.93 19.20
N ALA A 267 -7.37 -14.22 20.28
CA ALA A 267 -6.37 -14.66 21.25
C ALA A 267 -6.84 -15.80 22.18
N ASP A 268 -8.15 -16.08 22.30
CA ASP A 268 -8.69 -16.92 23.39
C ASP A 268 -9.37 -18.25 22.95
N GLU A 269 -9.44 -18.58 21.67
CA GLU A 269 -9.89 -19.92 21.22
C GLU A 269 -8.69 -20.83 20.90
N GLY A 270 -8.20 -21.50 21.94
CA GLY A 270 -7.15 -22.53 21.96
C GLY A 270 -6.60 -23.00 20.61
N ALA A 271 -5.43 -22.47 20.26
CA ALA A 271 -4.46 -23.02 19.30
C ALA A 271 -4.92 -23.37 17.87
N GLY A 272 -6.13 -22.99 17.42
CA GLY A 272 -6.56 -23.25 16.04
C GLY A 272 -7.70 -22.37 15.50
N GLY A 273 -8.41 -21.60 16.32
CA GLY A 273 -9.59 -20.85 15.88
C GLY A 273 -10.79 -21.74 15.55
N ARG A 274 -11.82 -21.17 14.91
CA ARG A 274 -13.09 -21.88 14.63
C ARG A 274 -12.94 -22.95 13.55
N ILE A 275 -13.53 -24.13 13.75
CA ILE A 275 -13.67 -25.16 12.70
C ILE A 275 -14.64 -24.67 11.63
N ILE A 276 -14.18 -24.66 10.37
CA ILE A 276 -14.97 -24.25 9.21
C ILE A 276 -16.03 -25.31 8.89
N GLN A 277 -17.28 -24.91 8.72
CA GLN A 277 -18.43 -25.79 8.49
C GLN A 277 -19.12 -25.49 7.15
N TYR A 278 -19.96 -26.43 6.71
CA TYR A 278 -20.84 -26.22 5.56
C TYR A 278 -21.84 -25.07 5.81
N GLY A 279 -21.96 -24.18 4.84
CA GLY A 279 -22.80 -22.99 4.88
C GLY A 279 -22.16 -21.78 5.56
N ASP A 280 -20.90 -21.88 5.96
CA ASP A 280 -20.14 -20.76 6.53
C ASP A 280 -19.79 -19.73 5.44
N MET A 281 -19.94 -18.44 5.79
CA MET A 281 -19.35 -17.35 5.02
C MET A 281 -17.98 -17.06 5.62
N LEU A 282 -16.94 -17.08 4.81
CA LEU A 282 -15.57 -16.83 5.22
C LEU A 282 -15.17 -15.40 4.85
N HIS A 283 -14.25 -14.84 5.62
CA HIS A 283 -13.55 -13.61 5.32
C HIS A 283 -12.06 -13.87 5.49
N VAL A 284 -11.25 -13.32 4.58
CA VAL A 284 -9.80 -13.26 4.74
C VAL A 284 -9.33 -11.82 4.61
N ASP A 285 -8.37 -11.45 5.43
CA ASP A 285 -7.53 -10.27 5.31
C ASP A 285 -6.09 -10.71 5.00
N PHE A 286 -5.56 -10.30 3.86
CA PHE A 286 -4.37 -10.90 3.25
C PHE A 286 -3.47 -9.90 2.51
N GLY A 287 -2.26 -9.71 3.03
CA GLY A 287 -1.22 -8.89 2.38
C GLY A 287 0.02 -9.68 1.96
N LEU A 288 0.56 -9.36 0.79
CA LEU A 288 1.87 -9.84 0.33
C LEU A 288 2.92 -8.74 0.46
N THR A 289 4.16 -9.14 0.73
CA THR A 289 5.35 -8.27 0.67
C THR A 289 6.38 -8.90 -0.27
N ALA A 290 6.74 -8.18 -1.33
CA ALA A 290 7.84 -8.55 -2.22
C ALA A 290 8.45 -7.33 -2.91
N MET A 291 9.77 -7.34 -3.12
CA MET A 291 10.49 -6.26 -3.81
C MET A 291 10.25 -4.85 -3.22
N GLY A 292 9.92 -4.75 -1.92
CA GLY A 292 9.59 -3.46 -1.29
C GLY A 292 8.21 -2.91 -1.69
N LEU A 293 7.33 -3.78 -2.17
CA LEU A 293 5.91 -3.52 -2.42
C LEU A 293 5.09 -4.35 -1.45
N ASN A 294 3.99 -3.79 -0.97
CA ASN A 294 3.03 -4.43 -0.10
C ASN A 294 1.65 -4.31 -0.71
N THR A 295 0.89 -5.41 -0.70
CA THR A 295 -0.53 -5.42 -1.10
C THR A 295 -1.42 -5.49 0.14
N ASP A 296 -2.68 -5.13 -0.05
CA ASP A 296 -3.75 -5.37 0.92
C ASP A 296 -5.00 -5.88 0.20
N THR A 297 -5.64 -6.92 0.74
CA THR A 297 -6.78 -7.55 0.07
C THR A 297 -7.67 -8.29 1.05
N GLN A 298 -8.94 -7.90 1.07
CA GLN A 298 -9.99 -8.57 1.85
C GLN A 298 -11.02 -9.15 0.89
N HIS A 299 -11.24 -10.45 1.02
CA HIS A 299 -12.17 -11.20 0.19
C HIS A 299 -13.09 -12.08 1.03
N LEU A 300 -14.27 -12.35 0.47
CA LEU A 300 -15.26 -13.24 1.03
C LEU A 300 -15.25 -14.62 0.36
N GLY A 301 -15.35 -15.67 1.15
CA GLY A 301 -15.54 -17.05 0.70
C GLY A 301 -16.89 -17.61 1.17
N TYR A 302 -17.34 -18.70 0.57
CA TYR A 302 -18.51 -19.43 1.02
C TYR A 302 -18.30 -20.94 0.88
N VAL A 303 -18.67 -21.68 1.92
CA VAL A 303 -18.59 -23.15 1.95
C VAL A 303 -19.94 -23.72 1.56
N LEU A 304 -20.05 -24.30 0.37
CA LEU A 304 -21.32 -24.81 -0.15
C LEU A 304 -21.85 -25.97 0.70
N ARG A 305 -23.11 -25.91 1.14
CA ARG A 305 -23.78 -27.09 1.69
C ARG A 305 -23.91 -28.19 0.62
N PRO A 306 -24.06 -29.46 1.00
CA PRO A 306 -24.17 -30.57 0.03
C PRO A 306 -25.31 -30.43 -0.99
N ASP A 307 -26.36 -29.67 -0.66
CA ASP A 307 -27.52 -29.40 -1.52
C ASP A 307 -27.46 -28.04 -2.25
N GLU A 308 -26.40 -27.26 -2.04
CA GLU A 308 -26.18 -25.97 -2.68
C GLU A 308 -25.26 -26.10 -3.89
N THR A 309 -25.56 -25.36 -4.97
CA THR A 309 -24.70 -25.26 -6.16
C THR A 309 -24.06 -23.89 -6.32
N ASP A 310 -24.45 -22.93 -5.49
CA ASP A 310 -24.02 -21.54 -5.53
C ASP A 310 -24.35 -20.85 -4.18
N VAL A 311 -23.77 -19.68 -3.94
CA VAL A 311 -23.99 -18.89 -2.72
C VAL A 311 -25.44 -18.40 -2.65
N PRO A 312 -26.08 -18.43 -1.46
CA PRO A 312 -27.38 -17.81 -1.21
C PRO A 312 -27.48 -16.37 -1.74
N GLN A 313 -28.64 -16.03 -2.33
CA GLN A 313 -28.83 -14.75 -3.00
C GLN A 313 -28.70 -13.54 -2.06
N ASP A 314 -29.13 -13.66 -0.81
CA ASP A 314 -29.04 -12.61 0.19
C ASP A 314 -27.58 -12.31 0.60
N LEU A 315 -26.69 -13.31 0.61
CA LEU A 315 -25.26 -13.07 0.79
C LEU A 315 -24.64 -12.35 -0.43
N LYS A 316 -25.05 -12.72 -1.65
CA LYS A 316 -24.63 -12.02 -2.88
C LYS A 316 -25.08 -10.55 -2.90
N ASP A 317 -26.29 -10.29 -2.40
CA ASP A 317 -26.81 -8.93 -2.27
C ASP A 317 -26.00 -8.10 -1.26
N GLY A 318 -25.50 -8.73 -0.19
CA GLY A 318 -24.55 -8.15 0.74
C GLY A 318 -23.21 -7.77 0.09
N LEU A 319 -22.58 -8.70 -0.64
CA LEU A 319 -21.35 -8.44 -1.41
C LEU A 319 -21.55 -7.28 -2.39
N LYS A 320 -22.64 -7.28 -3.14
CA LYS A 320 -22.95 -6.20 -4.11
C LYS A 320 -23.13 -4.85 -3.41
N LYS A 321 -23.69 -4.82 -2.20
CA LYS A 321 -23.79 -3.60 -1.39
C LYS A 321 -22.39 -3.12 -0.95
N GLY A 322 -21.51 -4.05 -0.56
CA GLY A 322 -20.08 -3.77 -0.32
C GLY A 322 -19.37 -3.17 -1.53
N ASN A 323 -19.54 -3.76 -2.72
CA ASN A 323 -18.96 -3.23 -3.96
C ASN A 323 -19.47 -1.82 -4.29
N LYS A 324 -20.72 -1.50 -3.94
CA LYS A 324 -21.27 -0.15 -4.10
C LYS A 324 -20.54 0.85 -3.19
N LEU A 325 -20.25 0.47 -1.94
CA LEU A 325 -19.46 1.31 -1.05
C LEU A 325 -18.00 1.44 -1.54
N GLN A 326 -17.41 0.39 -2.14
CA GLN A 326 -16.09 0.49 -2.79
C GLN A 326 -16.09 1.53 -3.91
N ASP A 327 -17.14 1.58 -4.73
CA ASP A 327 -17.29 2.60 -5.79
C ASP A 327 -17.43 4.02 -5.21
N ILE A 328 -18.18 4.18 -4.12
CA ILE A 328 -18.33 5.46 -3.41
C ILE A 328 -16.98 5.94 -2.90
N VAL A 329 -16.26 5.10 -2.14
CA VAL A 329 -14.98 5.48 -1.54
C VAL A 329 -13.96 5.81 -2.63
N ARG A 330 -13.78 4.92 -3.62
CA ARG A 330 -12.85 5.12 -4.75
C ARG A 330 -13.09 6.43 -5.49
N ARG A 331 -14.36 6.79 -5.76
CA ARG A 331 -14.71 8.03 -6.45
C ARG A 331 -14.51 9.28 -5.60
N ASN A 332 -14.59 9.16 -4.28
CA ASN A 332 -14.34 10.26 -3.35
C ASN A 332 -12.86 10.45 -2.99
N ILE A 333 -11.96 9.54 -3.42
CA ILE A 333 -10.51 9.80 -3.38
C ILE A 333 -10.21 10.95 -4.35
N ALA A 334 -9.74 12.07 -3.83
CA ALA A 334 -9.57 13.30 -4.61
C ALA A 334 -8.21 13.97 -4.34
N VAL A 335 -7.47 14.25 -5.41
CA VAL A 335 -6.17 14.93 -5.34
C VAL A 335 -6.31 16.30 -4.67
N GLY A 336 -5.44 16.58 -3.72
CA GLY A 336 -5.43 17.81 -2.94
C GLY A 336 -6.46 17.87 -1.81
N LYS A 337 -7.30 16.83 -1.63
CA LYS A 337 -8.21 16.70 -0.49
C LYS A 337 -7.56 15.95 0.66
N THR A 338 -7.93 16.31 1.88
CA THR A 338 -7.45 15.61 3.06
C THR A 338 -8.15 14.26 3.27
N GLY A 339 -7.53 13.38 4.03
CA GLY A 339 -8.16 12.12 4.47
C GLY A 339 -9.53 12.34 5.10
N ASN A 340 -9.66 13.33 5.98
CA ASN A 340 -10.92 13.69 6.64
C ASN A 340 -11.96 14.29 5.67
N GLU A 341 -11.55 15.07 4.67
CA GLU A 341 -12.46 15.55 3.63
C GLU A 341 -13.00 14.38 2.78
N MET A 342 -12.13 13.46 2.37
CA MET A 342 -12.51 12.27 1.59
C MET A 342 -13.40 11.30 2.39
N LEU A 343 -13.11 11.13 3.69
CA LEU A 343 -13.92 10.33 4.60
C LEU A 343 -15.33 10.91 4.72
N LYS A 344 -15.42 12.21 5.00
CA LYS A 344 -16.72 12.90 5.14
C LYS A 344 -17.55 12.82 3.86
N ALA A 345 -16.93 12.97 2.69
CA ALA A 345 -17.61 12.84 1.41
C ALA A 345 -18.13 11.40 1.19
N SER A 346 -17.29 10.39 1.45
CA SER A 346 -17.65 8.98 1.32
C SER A 346 -18.79 8.57 2.24
N LEU A 347 -18.73 8.95 3.52
CA LEU A 347 -19.79 8.66 4.50
C LEU A 347 -21.10 9.40 4.18
N GLY A 348 -21.00 10.63 3.66
CA GLY A 348 -22.16 11.39 3.21
C GLY A 348 -22.91 10.70 2.07
N GLU A 349 -22.20 10.23 1.05
CA GLU A 349 -22.77 9.48 -0.07
C GLU A 349 -23.27 8.09 0.38
N MET A 350 -22.51 7.38 1.21
CA MET A 350 -22.90 6.10 1.81
C MET A 350 -24.26 6.17 2.51
N HIS A 351 -24.45 7.16 3.41
CA HIS A 351 -25.71 7.34 4.11
C HIS A 351 -26.84 7.79 3.18
N ALA A 352 -26.55 8.65 2.20
CA ALA A 352 -27.55 9.08 1.21
C ALA A 352 -28.08 7.92 0.36
N GLU A 353 -27.27 6.89 0.15
CA GLU A 353 -27.67 5.65 -0.53
C GLU A 353 -28.30 4.60 0.40
N GLY A 354 -28.46 4.89 1.70
CA GLY A 354 -29.02 3.97 2.69
C GLY A 354 -28.13 2.77 3.00
N ILE A 355 -26.81 2.94 2.89
CA ILE A 355 -25.82 1.93 3.26
C ILE A 355 -25.37 2.21 4.71
N GLU A 356 -25.46 1.20 5.55
CA GLU A 356 -24.85 1.18 6.88
C GLU A 356 -23.49 0.48 6.77
N GLY A 357 -22.43 1.07 7.33
CA GLY A 357 -21.07 0.59 7.15
C GLY A 357 -20.00 1.48 7.75
N ARG A 358 -18.74 1.18 7.43
CA ARG A 358 -17.55 1.93 7.86
C ARG A 358 -16.55 2.03 6.72
N VAL A 359 -15.80 3.13 6.69
CA VAL A 359 -14.69 3.38 5.75
C VAL A 359 -13.41 3.55 6.54
N TYR A 360 -12.36 2.80 6.17
CA TYR A 360 -11.08 2.79 6.90
C TYR A 360 -9.88 2.63 5.95
N SER A 361 -10.03 3.21 4.75
CA SER A 361 -9.05 3.14 3.67
C SER A 361 -7.78 3.92 3.97
N HIS A 362 -6.65 3.45 3.44
CA HIS A 362 -5.33 4.03 3.72
C HIS A 362 -4.40 4.00 2.50
N PRO A 363 -3.30 4.77 2.50
CA PRO A 363 -2.27 4.66 1.48
C PRO A 363 -1.58 3.29 1.55
N ILE A 364 -1.17 2.76 0.39
CA ILE A 364 -0.49 1.46 0.23
C ILE A 364 0.79 1.63 -0.62
N GLY A 365 1.68 0.64 -0.62
CA GLY A 365 2.87 0.61 -1.48
C GLY A 365 4.14 0.17 -0.74
N ASP A 366 5.00 1.11 -0.35
CA ASP A 366 6.26 0.82 0.36
C ASP A 366 6.04 0.14 1.73
N TRP A 367 4.88 0.37 2.34
CA TRP A 367 4.35 -0.31 3.53
C TRP A 367 2.90 -0.72 3.27
N GLY A 368 2.36 -1.65 4.07
CA GLY A 368 0.92 -1.94 4.14
C GLY A 368 0.12 -0.68 4.45
N HIS A 369 0.34 -0.13 5.65
CA HIS A 369 -0.11 1.22 5.98
C HIS A 369 0.95 2.25 5.57
N SER A 370 0.98 2.65 4.29
CA SER A 370 1.97 3.57 3.72
C SER A 370 1.73 5.04 4.11
N ALA A 371 2.68 5.91 3.77
CA ALA A 371 2.60 7.34 4.09
C ALA A 371 1.50 8.03 3.25
N GLY A 372 0.72 8.89 3.89
CA GLY A 372 -0.30 9.69 3.22
C GLY A 372 -1.59 9.82 4.05
N PRO A 373 -2.68 10.27 3.43
CA PRO A 373 -3.94 10.52 4.11
C PRO A 373 -4.68 9.24 4.51
N LEU A 374 -5.01 9.11 5.79
CA LEU A 374 -5.96 8.09 6.25
C LEU A 374 -7.40 8.54 6.00
N ILE A 375 -8.21 7.66 5.42
CA ILE A 375 -9.63 7.90 5.12
C ILE A 375 -10.45 7.07 6.13
N GLY A 376 -10.50 7.57 7.36
CA GLY A 376 -11.14 6.91 8.49
C GLY A 376 -10.31 5.79 9.11
N MET A 377 -10.83 5.24 10.20
CA MET A 377 -10.36 4.00 10.83
C MET A 377 -11.57 3.23 11.32
N THR A 378 -11.44 1.92 11.57
CA THR A 378 -12.56 1.07 12.02
C THR A 378 -13.33 1.65 13.21
N ASN A 379 -12.66 2.40 14.11
CA ASN A 379 -13.26 3.08 15.26
C ASN A 379 -13.31 4.63 15.14
N MET A 380 -12.82 5.22 14.05
CA MET A 380 -12.79 6.67 13.83
C MET A 380 -13.48 7.03 12.51
N GLN A 381 -14.80 7.22 12.55
CA GLN A 381 -15.62 7.55 11.37
C GLN A 381 -15.95 9.05 11.27
N GLU A 382 -15.56 9.87 12.25
CA GLU A 382 -15.82 11.31 12.21
C GLU A 382 -14.58 12.12 11.80
N TYR A 383 -13.42 11.74 12.33
CA TYR A 383 -12.17 12.48 12.19
C TYR A 383 -10.97 11.63 12.60
N VAL A 384 -9.86 11.76 11.87
CA VAL A 384 -8.55 11.18 12.18
C VAL A 384 -7.52 12.29 12.34
N SER A 385 -6.90 12.40 13.52
CA SER A 385 -5.88 13.41 13.79
C SER A 385 -4.58 13.16 13.01
N ALA A 386 -3.88 14.24 12.64
CA ALA A 386 -2.59 14.26 11.94
C ALA A 386 -2.59 13.57 10.57
N ALA A 387 -2.68 12.24 10.53
CA ALA A 387 -2.67 11.48 9.29
C ALA A 387 -3.92 11.75 8.43
N GLY A 388 -5.08 12.01 9.04
CA GLY A 388 -6.29 12.42 8.30
C GLY A 388 -6.22 13.85 7.73
N GLU A 389 -5.27 14.66 8.17
CA GLU A 389 -5.05 16.05 7.70
C GLU A 389 -4.07 16.13 6.52
N LEU A 390 -3.36 15.03 6.22
CA LEU A 390 -2.54 14.94 5.01
C LEU A 390 -3.44 14.97 3.77
N ALA A 391 -2.88 15.41 2.63
CA ALA A 391 -3.61 15.51 1.37
C ALA A 391 -3.18 14.44 0.36
N ALA A 392 -4.13 13.96 -0.44
CA ALA A 392 -3.84 12.99 -1.50
C ALA A 392 -3.11 13.62 -2.69
N ILE A 393 -2.21 12.87 -3.31
CA ILE A 393 -1.52 13.24 -4.56
C ILE A 393 -1.70 12.16 -5.61
N ARG A 394 -1.47 12.50 -6.90
CA ARG A 394 -1.66 11.58 -8.03
C ARG A 394 -0.77 10.34 -7.99
N SER A 395 0.43 10.44 -7.43
CA SER A 395 1.39 9.33 -7.38
C SER A 395 1.19 8.39 -6.19
N MET A 396 0.18 8.63 -5.35
CA MET A 396 -0.22 7.70 -4.29
C MET A 396 -1.02 6.53 -4.86
N TRP A 397 -0.95 5.40 -4.17
CA TRP A 397 -1.91 4.31 -4.28
C TRP A 397 -2.66 4.20 -2.95
N PHE A 398 -3.87 3.67 -3.00
CA PHE A 398 -4.72 3.48 -1.82
C PHE A 398 -5.24 2.07 -1.76
N SER A 399 -5.30 1.50 -0.57
CA SER A 399 -6.18 0.37 -0.29
C SER A 399 -7.58 0.90 0.02
N VAL A 400 -8.58 0.51 -0.78
CA VAL A 400 -9.99 0.88 -0.59
C VAL A 400 -10.65 -0.12 0.34
N GLU A 401 -10.39 0.08 1.63
CA GLU A 401 -10.84 -0.78 2.73
C GLU A 401 -12.12 -0.27 3.40
N LEU A 402 -13.11 -1.15 3.55
CA LEU A 402 -14.42 -0.82 4.09
C LEU A 402 -15.22 -2.05 4.54
N LEU A 403 -16.30 -1.75 5.25
CA LEU A 403 -17.25 -2.69 5.80
C LEU A 403 -18.67 -2.23 5.48
N VAL A 404 -19.55 -3.16 5.11
CA VAL A 404 -20.99 -2.93 5.04
C VAL A 404 -21.76 -3.86 5.97
N GLU A 405 -22.79 -3.34 6.62
CA GLU A 405 -23.78 -4.11 7.39
C GLU A 405 -25.00 -4.45 6.50
N HIS A 406 -25.34 -5.74 6.43
CA HIS A 406 -26.44 -6.22 5.61
C HIS A 406 -27.25 -7.29 6.33
N TYR A 407 -28.56 -7.07 6.42
CA TYR A 407 -29.50 -8.05 6.97
C TYR A 407 -29.68 -9.22 6.00
N VAL A 408 -29.37 -10.43 6.45
CA VAL A 408 -29.42 -11.68 5.68
C VAL A 408 -30.65 -12.47 6.13
N PRO A 409 -31.77 -12.45 5.38
CA PRO A 409 -33.03 -13.07 5.81
C PRO A 409 -32.92 -14.57 6.07
N SER A 410 -32.12 -15.31 5.28
CA SER A 410 -31.92 -16.76 5.47
C SER A 410 -31.27 -17.10 6.81
N ARG A 411 -30.51 -16.17 7.39
CA ARG A 411 -29.87 -16.32 8.72
C ARG A 411 -30.57 -15.55 9.82
N ASN A 412 -31.60 -14.76 9.49
CA ASN A 412 -32.34 -13.89 10.41
C ASN A 412 -31.39 -13.02 11.27
N THR A 413 -30.33 -12.49 10.65
CA THR A 413 -29.32 -11.69 11.33
C THR A 413 -28.66 -10.69 10.37
N THR A 414 -28.06 -9.63 10.92
CA THR A 414 -27.21 -8.72 10.17
C THR A 414 -25.78 -9.24 10.18
N LEU A 415 -25.22 -9.43 8.98
CA LEU A 415 -23.81 -9.76 8.81
C LEU A 415 -23.03 -8.57 8.31
N TRP A 416 -21.72 -8.64 8.50
CA TRP A 416 -20.78 -7.71 7.92
C TRP A 416 -20.16 -8.25 6.64
N PHE A 417 -19.88 -7.35 5.70
CA PHE A 417 -19.25 -7.61 4.41
C PHE A 417 -18.07 -6.67 4.28
N ALA A 418 -16.91 -7.12 4.78
CA ALA A 418 -15.64 -6.41 4.69
C ALA A 418 -14.96 -6.75 3.35
N LEU A 419 -14.45 -5.73 2.67
CA LEU A 419 -13.87 -5.81 1.33
C LEU A 419 -12.74 -4.79 1.21
N GLU A 420 -11.70 -5.17 0.48
CA GLU A 420 -10.53 -4.33 0.32
C GLU A 420 -9.78 -4.66 -0.96
N GLU A 421 -9.44 -3.61 -1.70
CA GLU A 421 -8.70 -3.70 -2.97
C GLU A 421 -7.89 -2.44 -3.22
N ASP A 422 -6.73 -2.60 -3.86
CA ASP A 422 -5.85 -1.48 -4.16
C ASP A 422 -6.25 -0.72 -5.43
N VAL A 423 -6.12 0.61 -5.38
CA VAL A 423 -6.34 1.52 -6.50
C VAL A 423 -5.13 2.41 -6.78
N TYR A 424 -5.01 2.82 -8.04
CA TYR A 424 -4.01 3.77 -8.52
C TYR A 424 -4.65 4.84 -9.42
N TRP A 425 -4.01 5.99 -9.54
CA TRP A 425 -4.44 7.04 -10.46
C TRP A 425 -3.98 6.71 -11.90
N ALA A 426 -4.92 6.42 -12.79
CA ALA A 426 -4.67 6.07 -14.19
C ALA A 426 -4.65 7.27 -15.16
N GLY A 427 -4.77 8.50 -14.64
CA GLY A 427 -4.78 9.74 -15.44
C GLY A 427 -6.11 10.47 -15.36
N GLU A 428 -6.18 11.67 -15.93
CA GLU A 428 -7.36 12.55 -15.81
C GLU A 428 -8.62 11.97 -16.50
N GLU A 429 -8.44 11.15 -17.53
CA GLU A 429 -9.56 10.54 -18.27
C GLU A 429 -10.16 9.34 -17.52
N GLU A 430 -9.33 8.53 -16.88
CA GLU A 430 -9.74 7.30 -16.21
C GLU A 430 -9.94 7.47 -14.69
N GLY A 431 -9.24 8.42 -14.06
CA GLY A 431 -9.27 8.61 -12.62
C GLY A 431 -8.65 7.44 -11.84
N TRP A 432 -9.21 7.14 -10.67
CA TRP A 432 -8.77 6.02 -9.83
C TRP A 432 -9.28 4.68 -10.36
N GLN A 433 -8.35 3.78 -10.67
CA GLN A 433 -8.63 2.46 -11.21
C GLN A 433 -8.11 1.37 -10.28
N TRP A 434 -8.78 0.21 -10.28
CA TRP A 434 -8.30 -0.97 -9.56
C TRP A 434 -6.94 -1.40 -10.12
N VAL A 435 -6.01 -1.72 -9.22
CA VAL A 435 -4.68 -2.20 -9.60
C VAL A 435 -4.79 -3.55 -10.29
N TYR A 436 -5.66 -4.45 -9.83
CA TYR A 436 -5.96 -5.71 -10.51
C TYR A 436 -7.44 -5.79 -10.89
N GLY A 437 -8.32 -5.79 -9.89
CA GLY A 437 -9.77 -5.81 -10.05
C GLY A 437 -10.44 -5.55 -8.70
N ARG A 438 -11.69 -5.97 -8.56
CA ARG A 438 -12.35 -6.13 -7.26
C ARG A 438 -13.10 -7.44 -7.20
N GLN A 439 -13.26 -8.02 -6.01
CA GLN A 439 -14.14 -9.18 -5.86
C GLN A 439 -15.60 -8.87 -6.22
N GLU A 440 -16.12 -9.52 -7.27
CA GLU A 440 -17.55 -9.46 -7.64
C GLU A 440 -18.31 -10.76 -7.40
N LYS A 441 -17.60 -11.83 -7.03
CA LYS A 441 -18.14 -13.16 -6.70
C LYS A 441 -17.41 -13.73 -5.51
N PHE A 442 -18.13 -14.46 -4.66
CA PHE A 442 -17.53 -15.25 -3.59
C PHE A 442 -16.57 -16.30 -4.15
N HIS A 443 -15.48 -16.55 -3.41
CA HIS A 443 -14.72 -17.78 -3.58
C HIS A 443 -15.54 -18.96 -3.04
N LEU A 444 -15.51 -20.11 -3.71
CA LEU A 444 -16.35 -21.25 -3.34
C LEU A 444 -15.50 -22.43 -2.89
N VAL A 445 -15.83 -22.97 -1.72
CA VAL A 445 -15.37 -24.29 -1.26
C VAL A 445 -16.44 -25.32 -1.60
N ASP A 446 -16.24 -26.10 -2.67
CA ASP A 446 -17.14 -27.18 -3.12
C ASP A 446 -16.58 -28.56 -2.71
N ALA A 447 -16.71 -28.88 -1.42
CA ALA A 447 -16.16 -30.14 -0.86
C ALA A 447 -17.07 -31.37 -1.07
N ALA A 448 -18.34 -31.18 -1.48
CA ALA A 448 -19.31 -32.28 -1.60
C ALA A 448 -18.95 -33.27 -2.72
N LYS A 449 -18.25 -32.82 -3.77
CA LYS A 449 -17.78 -33.68 -4.88
C LYS A 449 -16.71 -34.70 -4.47
N GLN A 450 -15.92 -34.44 -3.42
CA GLN A 450 -14.88 -35.37 -2.96
C GLN A 450 -15.43 -36.53 -2.13
N GLN A 451 -16.56 -36.35 -1.43
CA GLN A 451 -17.18 -37.43 -0.65
C GLN A 451 -17.84 -38.49 -1.55
N GLN A 452 -18.49 -38.09 -2.64
CA GLN A 452 -19.09 -39.04 -3.60
C GLN A 452 -18.05 -39.94 -4.27
N THR A 453 -16.89 -39.38 -4.62
CA THR A 453 -15.81 -40.15 -5.28
C THR A 453 -15.03 -41.07 -4.34
N SER A 454 -15.06 -40.79 -3.03
CA SER A 454 -14.42 -41.62 -2.00
C SER A 454 -15.28 -42.80 -1.53
N GLU A 455 -16.61 -42.70 -1.66
CA GLU A 455 -17.55 -43.79 -1.35
C GLU A 455 -17.79 -44.73 -2.55
N GLU A 456 -17.45 -44.31 -3.78
CA GLU A 456 -17.53 -45.12 -5.00
C GLU A 456 -16.25 -45.92 -5.32
N LEU A 457 -15.15 -45.70 -4.59
CA LEU A 457 -13.89 -46.45 -4.65
C LEU A 457 -13.75 -47.39 -3.45
#